data_AF-A0A936SKY5-F1
#
_entry.id   AF-A0A936SKY5-F1
#
_cell.length_a   1.000
_cell.length_b   1.000
_cell.length_c   1.000
_cell.angle_alpha   90.00
_cell.angle_beta   90.00
_cell.angle_gamma   90.00
#
_symmetry.space_group_name_H-M   'P 1'
#
loop_
_entity.id
_entity.type
_entity.pdbx_description
1 polymer ?
#
loop_
_entity_poly.entity_id
_entity_poly.type
_entity_poly.pdbx_seq_one_letter_code
_entity_poly.pdbx_strand_id
1 'polypeptide(L)'
;MIILVVGGIVVMNIMLVSVTERTFEVGLRKALGATRKQILLQFLIESSVLCGRRYHRPAARHACDATNHAVCGHNYDHYDPICALVRYRFEFDRCHCGSVSRMESRTTRSDRRIDQKLDDAHFATNNLMSLSTSLPREVMKMALDSIYSHKFRSFLTILGIVVGVITAIVVASILTGVRSSIVAIVEEYGTNNIYAFHLSTGFDPRSRDERNRKPLTNEDVSAIQTQSSSIRDVSLVAPSIGSFDGGFDDNLVYEGKNYRWALTDGVEPNYAEMTNIIVKHGRFITESDNYQRRNVLVVGIDTVEALFPGKENEVVGKVVRMNGTTWRSSAFLKNERQVFLVRTKRTERL
;
A
#
# COMPACT_ATOMS: atom_id res chain seq x y z
N MET A 1 0.24 11.99 -10.31
CA MET A 1 -0.27 12.05 -11.70
C MET A 1 -1.67 11.44 -11.82
N ILE A 2 -1.89 10.18 -11.41
CA ILE A 2 -3.20 9.48 -11.55
C ILE A 2 -4.35 10.22 -10.85
N ILE A 3 -4.17 10.67 -9.61
CA ILE A 3 -5.19 11.41 -8.84
C ILE A 3 -5.56 12.73 -9.54
N LEU A 4 -4.61 13.37 -10.22
CA LEU A 4 -4.83 14.62 -10.94
C LEU A 4 -5.65 14.39 -12.21
N VAL A 5 -5.41 13.28 -12.92
CA VAL A 5 -6.17 12.89 -14.12
C VAL A 5 -7.60 12.47 -13.74
N VAL A 6 -7.75 11.64 -12.70
CA VAL A 6 -9.08 11.21 -12.21
C VAL A 6 -9.88 12.41 -11.69
N GLY A 7 -9.24 13.29 -10.91
CA GLY A 7 -9.84 14.54 -10.44
C GLY A 7 -10.28 15.45 -11.60
N GLY A 8 -9.46 15.57 -12.65
CA GLY A 8 -9.79 16.37 -13.84
C GLY A 8 -11.00 15.83 -14.61
N ILE A 9 -11.12 14.51 -14.76
CA ILE A 9 -12.27 13.87 -15.42
C ILE A 9 -13.56 14.09 -14.63
N VAL A 10 -13.50 13.98 -13.29
CA VAL A 10 -14.64 14.22 -12.41
C VAL A 10 -15.10 15.68 -12.49
N VAL A 11 -14.18 16.64 -12.41
CA VAL A 11 -14.50 18.07 -12.52
C VAL A 11 -15.08 18.41 -13.89
N MET A 12 -14.50 17.87 -14.97
CA MET A 12 -14.99 18.09 -16.33
C MET A 12 -16.42 17.58 -16.52
N ASN A 13 -16.73 16.39 -16.01
CA ASN A 13 -18.07 15.82 -16.12
C ASN A 13 -19.10 16.62 -15.31
N ILE A 14 -18.76 17.06 -14.10
CA ILE A 14 -19.61 17.94 -13.29
C ILE A 14 -19.85 19.28 -14.00
N MET A 15 -18.82 19.88 -14.60
CA MET A 15 -18.95 21.13 -15.37
C MET A 15 -19.84 20.95 -16.59
N LEU A 16 -19.67 19.86 -17.36
CA LEU A 16 -20.49 19.56 -18.54
C LEU A 16 -21.98 19.50 -18.16
N VAL A 17 -22.28 18.83 -17.05
CA VAL A 17 -23.62 18.69 -16.49
C VAL A 17 -24.26 20.03 -16.14
N SER A 18 -23.53 20.88 -15.42
CA SER A 18 -23.99 22.24 -15.07
C SER A 18 -24.30 23.08 -16.31
N VAL A 19 -23.46 22.95 -17.35
CA VAL A 19 -23.67 23.65 -18.62
C VAL A 19 -24.90 23.12 -19.35
N THR A 20 -25.17 21.81 -19.30
CA THR A 20 -26.37 21.21 -19.93
C THR A 20 -27.67 21.65 -19.26
N GLU A 21 -27.67 21.80 -17.93
CA GLU A 21 -28.85 22.21 -17.15
C GLU A 21 -29.24 23.68 -17.36
N ARG A 22 -28.25 24.56 -17.63
CA ARG A 22 -28.49 25.99 -17.89
C ARG A 22 -28.44 26.38 -19.38
N THR A 23 -28.62 25.42 -20.29
CA THR A 23 -28.55 25.67 -21.75
C THR A 23 -29.57 26.70 -22.24
N PHE A 24 -30.77 26.72 -21.66
CA PHE A 24 -31.83 27.67 -22.01
C PHE A 24 -31.45 29.12 -21.66
N GLU A 25 -30.92 29.36 -20.46
CA GLU A 25 -30.47 30.68 -20.02
C GLU A 25 -29.26 31.17 -20.83
N VAL A 26 -28.34 30.26 -21.16
CA VAL A 26 -27.16 30.54 -22.01
C VAL A 26 -27.59 30.86 -23.44
N GLY A 27 -28.60 30.17 -23.96
CA GLY A 27 -29.21 30.44 -25.26
C GLY A 27 -29.89 31.81 -25.31
N LEU A 28 -30.66 32.15 -24.26
CA LEU A 28 -31.34 33.44 -24.14
C LEU A 28 -30.34 34.61 -24.08
N ARG A 29 -29.25 34.47 -23.31
CA ARG A 29 -28.18 35.49 -23.24
C ARG A 29 -27.41 35.65 -24.55
N LYS A 30 -27.15 34.56 -25.28
CA LYS A 30 -26.56 34.63 -26.62
C LYS A 30 -27.49 35.34 -27.61
N ALA A 31 -28.80 35.09 -27.53
CA ALA A 31 -29.79 35.78 -28.38
C ALA A 31 -29.86 37.28 -28.09
N LEU A 32 -29.59 37.70 -26.86
CA LEU A 32 -29.46 39.11 -26.44
C LEU A 32 -28.07 39.72 -26.71
N GLY A 33 -27.17 39.02 -27.41
CA GLY A 33 -25.87 39.56 -27.84
C GLY A 33 -24.68 39.27 -26.92
N ALA A 34 -24.82 38.40 -25.91
CA ALA A 34 -23.68 38.04 -25.05
C ALA A 34 -22.62 37.24 -25.82
N THR A 35 -21.35 37.66 -25.71
CA THR A 35 -20.23 37.02 -26.40
C THR A 35 -19.76 35.75 -25.68
N ARG A 36 -19.21 34.78 -26.42
CA ARG A 36 -18.78 33.46 -25.91
C ARG A 36 -17.78 33.56 -24.75
N LYS A 37 -16.95 34.62 -24.72
CA LYS A 37 -15.97 34.88 -23.66
C LYS A 37 -16.63 35.31 -22.34
N GLN A 38 -17.70 36.11 -22.39
CA GLN A 38 -18.42 36.57 -21.19
C GLN A 38 -19.12 35.41 -20.47
N ILE A 39 -19.70 34.48 -21.24
CA ILE A 39 -20.35 33.29 -20.70
C ILE A 39 -19.32 32.36 -20.05
N LEU A 40 -18.16 32.17 -20.68
CA LEU A 40 -17.07 31.36 -20.12
C LEU A 40 -16.52 31.96 -18.81
N LEU A 41 -16.32 33.29 -18.77
CA LEU A 41 -15.86 33.99 -17.58
C LEU A 41 -16.86 33.87 -16.43
N GLN A 42 -18.16 33.94 -16.72
CA GLN A 42 -19.21 33.74 -15.73
C GLN A 42 -19.16 32.35 -15.08
N PHE A 43 -19.04 31.28 -15.87
CA PHE A 43 -18.94 29.92 -15.32
C PHE A 43 -17.65 29.70 -14.52
N LEU A 44 -16.53 30.32 -14.94
CA LEU A 44 -15.28 30.29 -14.19
C LEU A 44 -15.41 30.97 -12.82
N ILE A 45 -16.08 32.11 -12.75
CA ILE A 45 -16.32 32.85 -11.50
C ILE A 45 -17.29 32.10 -10.58
N GLU A 46 -18.40 31.55 -11.11
CA GLU A 46 -19.33 30.76 -10.31
C GLU A 46 -18.65 29.52 -9.70
N SER A 47 -17.76 28.87 -10.48
CA SER A 47 -16.99 27.71 -10.02
C SER A 47 -15.95 28.07 -8.95
N SER A 48 -15.26 29.20 -9.09
CA SER A 48 -14.27 29.65 -8.10
C SER A 48 -14.93 30.10 -6.78
N VAL A 49 -16.10 30.74 -6.85
CA VAL A 49 -16.88 31.14 -5.67
C VAL A 49 -17.43 29.93 -4.92
N LEU A 50 -17.90 28.89 -5.64
CA LEU A 50 -18.32 27.63 -5.00
C LEU A 50 -17.16 26.91 -4.31
N CYS A 51 -15.96 26.95 -4.90
CA CYS A 51 -14.76 26.39 -4.29
C CYS A 51 -14.35 27.18 -3.03
N GLY A 52 -14.41 28.52 -3.08
CA GLY A 52 -14.09 29.40 -1.95
C GLY A 52 -15.08 29.30 -0.78
N ARG A 53 -16.39 29.18 -1.05
CA ARG A 53 -17.42 29.10 0.02
C ARG A 53 -17.38 27.82 0.85
N ARG A 54 -16.85 26.71 0.34
CA ARG A 54 -16.67 25.48 1.15
C ARG A 54 -15.46 25.55 2.07
N TYR A 55 -14.51 26.43 1.82
CA TYR A 55 -13.31 26.59 2.66
C TYR A 55 -13.59 27.44 3.90
N HIS A 56 -14.62 28.30 3.87
CA HIS A 56 -15.00 29.17 4.98
C HIS A 56 -16.30 28.71 5.65
N ARG A 57 -16.32 27.49 6.20
CA ARG A 57 -17.22 27.18 7.31
C ARG A 57 -16.41 27.32 8.60
N PRO A 58 -16.46 28.44 9.33
CA PRO A 58 -16.13 28.38 10.74
C PRO A 58 -17.18 27.46 11.38
N ALA A 59 -16.71 26.42 12.05
CA ALA A 59 -17.54 25.56 12.86
C ALA A 59 -18.10 26.38 14.03
N ALA A 60 -19.19 27.11 13.81
CA ALA A 60 -19.98 27.69 14.89
C ALA A 60 -20.70 26.55 15.62
N ARG A 61 -20.00 25.89 16.54
CA ARG A 61 -20.67 25.16 17.62
C ARG A 61 -21.27 26.21 18.54
N HIS A 62 -22.59 26.31 18.53
CA HIS A 62 -23.32 26.95 19.62
C HIS A 62 -23.08 26.12 20.89
N ALA A 63 -22.15 26.56 21.73
CA ALA A 63 -22.15 26.31 23.16
C ALA A 63 -22.46 27.66 23.81
N CYS A 64 -23.74 27.92 24.08
CA CYS A 64 -24.12 28.97 25.01
C CYS A 64 -23.93 28.38 26.41
N ASP A 65 -22.76 28.65 27.00
CA ASP A 65 -22.59 28.52 28.44
C ASP A 65 -22.71 29.90 29.06
N ALA A 66 -23.53 29.98 30.11
CA ALA A 66 -23.85 31.21 30.78
C ALA A 66 -22.79 31.47 31.85
N THR A 67 -21.94 32.49 31.66
CA THR A 67 -21.45 33.40 32.72
C THR A 67 -20.36 34.36 32.21
N ASN A 68 -20.49 35.63 32.60
CA ASN A 68 -19.48 36.68 32.70
C ASN A 68 -18.92 37.39 31.44
N HIS A 69 -19.27 38.68 31.39
CA HIS A 69 -18.44 39.87 31.14
C HIS A 69 -17.40 39.87 29.99
N ALA A 70 -17.69 40.76 29.03
CA ALA A 70 -16.79 41.71 28.35
C ALA A 70 -15.56 41.17 27.59
N VAL A 71 -15.55 41.36 26.26
CA VAL A 71 -14.73 42.34 25.51
C VAL A 71 -14.90 41.99 24.02
N CYS A 72 -15.63 42.82 23.28
CA CYS A 72 -15.61 42.79 21.81
C CYS A 72 -14.87 44.04 21.35
N GLY A 73 -13.56 43.90 21.17
CA GLY A 73 -12.74 44.84 20.44
C GLY A 73 -11.96 44.06 19.40
N HIS A 74 -12.32 44.23 18.13
CA HIS A 74 -11.36 44.56 17.08
C HIS A 74 -12.10 44.86 15.78
N ASN A 75 -12.02 46.14 15.40
CA ASN A 75 -12.13 46.62 14.03
C ASN A 75 -11.20 45.83 13.12
N TYR A 76 -11.73 45.35 11.99
CA TYR A 76 -11.02 45.34 10.72
C TYR A 76 -12.03 45.64 9.62
N ASP A 77 -11.99 46.90 9.17
CA ASP A 77 -12.52 47.31 7.88
C ASP A 77 -11.81 46.50 6.78
N HIS A 78 -12.57 45.63 6.11
CA HIS A 78 -12.20 45.14 4.79
C HIS A 78 -13.34 45.43 3.82
N TYR A 79 -13.09 46.47 3.03
CA TYR A 79 -13.88 46.90 1.88
C TYR A 79 -13.82 45.78 0.83
N ASP A 80 -14.91 45.03 0.65
CA ASP A 80 -15.02 44.01 -0.39
C ASP A 80 -15.77 44.60 -1.61
N PRO A 81 -15.08 44.94 -2.72
CA PRO A 81 -15.70 45.61 -3.87
C PRO A 81 -16.64 44.69 -4.68
N ILE A 82 -16.71 43.40 -4.35
CA ILE A 82 -17.47 42.39 -5.10
C ILE A 82 -18.95 42.34 -4.69
N CYS A 83 -19.30 42.73 -3.46
CA CYS A 83 -20.70 42.78 -3.00
C CYS A 83 -21.51 43.90 -3.68
N ALA A 84 -20.87 44.94 -4.20
CA ALA A 84 -21.54 46.05 -4.86
C ALA A 84 -22.11 45.68 -6.25
N LEU A 85 -21.55 44.66 -6.91
CA LEU A 85 -21.88 44.32 -8.30
C LEU A 85 -23.08 43.36 -8.43
N VAL A 86 -23.50 42.70 -7.35
CA VAL A 86 -24.66 41.78 -7.32
C VAL A 86 -25.94 42.49 -6.85
N ARG A 87 -25.87 43.78 -6.49
CA ARG A 87 -27.00 44.54 -5.95
C ARG A 87 -27.87 45.24 -7.00
N TYR A 88 -27.99 44.66 -8.19
CA TYR A 88 -29.01 45.03 -9.15
C TYR A 88 -29.93 43.84 -9.40
N ARG A 89 -31.21 44.04 -9.08
CA ARG A 89 -32.37 43.17 -9.35
C ARG A 89 -32.67 42.11 -8.29
N PHE A 90 -33.41 42.49 -7.25
CA PHE A 90 -34.75 41.95 -6.96
C PHE A 90 -35.30 42.67 -5.73
N GLU A 91 -36.38 43.43 -5.94
CA GLU A 91 -37.11 44.17 -4.93
C GLU A 91 -38.50 43.52 -4.77
N PHE A 92 -39.04 43.63 -3.55
CA PHE A 92 -40.31 43.10 -2.99
C PHE A 92 -40.30 41.65 -2.48
N ASP A 93 -40.32 41.47 -1.14
CA ASP A 93 -41.61 41.50 -0.44
C ASP A 93 -41.51 41.82 1.06
N ARG A 94 -42.63 42.33 1.60
CA ARG A 94 -42.81 43.07 2.85
C ARG A 94 -42.50 42.27 4.13
N CYS A 95 -41.80 42.89 5.08
CA CYS A 95 -41.88 42.52 6.50
C CYS A 95 -42.91 43.40 7.21
N HIS A 96 -44.08 42.83 7.47
CA HIS A 96 -45.04 43.36 8.45
C HIS A 96 -44.64 42.79 9.81
N CYS A 97 -44.21 43.63 10.75
CA CYS A 97 -44.21 43.26 12.17
C CYS A 97 -44.77 44.44 12.96
N GLY A 98 -46.03 44.28 13.37
CA GLY A 98 -46.76 45.25 14.19
C GLY A 98 -46.25 45.27 15.62
N SER A 99 -46.08 46.49 16.13
CA SER A 99 -46.33 46.94 17.51
C SER A 99 -46.09 45.95 18.66
N VAL A 100 -44.98 46.16 19.38
CA VAL A 100 -44.85 45.75 20.79
C VAL A 100 -45.35 46.90 21.66
N SER A 101 -46.53 46.73 22.26
CA SER A 101 -47.00 47.57 23.36
C SER A 101 -46.47 47.05 24.69
N ARG A 102 -46.08 48.03 25.51
CA ARG A 102 -45.67 47.98 26.92
C ARG A 102 -46.80 47.44 27.82
N MET A 103 -46.40 46.85 28.96
CA MET A 103 -46.94 47.03 30.33
C MET A 103 -47.33 45.73 31.09
N GLU A 104 -46.57 45.52 32.17
CA GLU A 104 -46.98 45.13 33.53
C GLU A 104 -47.37 43.71 33.95
N SER A 105 -47.02 43.47 35.21
CA SER A 105 -47.04 42.25 36.01
C SER A 105 -48.42 41.92 36.59
N ARG A 106 -48.72 40.62 36.79
CA ARG A 106 -49.26 40.05 38.05
C ARG A 106 -49.64 38.57 37.90
N THR A 107 -49.48 37.89 39.03
CA THR A 107 -49.78 36.50 39.40
C THR A 107 -51.25 36.10 39.27
N THR A 108 -51.53 34.81 38.99
CA THR A 108 -52.35 33.88 39.82
C THR A 108 -52.94 32.67 39.04
N ARG A 109 -52.82 31.46 39.63
CA ARG A 109 -53.87 30.44 39.83
C ARG A 109 -54.57 29.82 38.59
N SER A 110 -54.36 28.51 38.33
CA SER A 110 -55.43 27.47 38.39
C SER A 110 -55.06 26.15 37.68
N ASP A 111 -55.02 25.11 38.51
CA ASP A 111 -54.68 23.70 38.32
C ASP A 111 -55.70 22.86 37.51
N ARG A 112 -56.22 23.34 36.38
CA ARG A 112 -57.15 22.51 35.55
C ARG A 112 -56.86 22.49 34.05
N ARG A 113 -55.74 23.06 33.62
CA ARG A 113 -55.33 23.11 32.22
C ARG A 113 -54.27 22.05 31.85
N ILE A 114 -53.88 21.21 32.82
CA ILE A 114 -52.79 20.25 32.67
C ILE A 114 -53.29 18.98 31.97
N ASP A 115 -54.42 18.41 32.39
CA ASP A 115 -54.89 17.13 31.84
C ASP A 115 -55.27 17.22 30.35
N GLN A 116 -55.89 18.32 29.91
CA GLN A 116 -56.28 18.48 28.50
C GLN A 116 -55.08 18.77 27.57
N LYS A 117 -53.96 19.29 28.12
CA LYS A 117 -52.71 19.47 27.36
C LYS A 117 -51.90 18.18 27.24
N LEU A 118 -52.14 17.20 28.10
CA LEU A 118 -51.42 15.92 28.08
C LEU A 118 -51.88 15.01 26.94
N ASP A 119 -53.18 15.00 26.60
CA ASP A 119 -53.69 14.21 25.48
C ASP A 119 -53.29 14.78 24.10
N ASP A 120 -53.28 16.10 23.94
CA ASP A 120 -52.81 16.77 22.70
C ASP A 120 -51.29 16.57 22.47
N ALA A 121 -50.51 16.51 23.56
CA ALA A 121 -49.08 16.27 23.50
C ALA A 121 -48.75 14.82 23.10
N HIS A 122 -49.55 13.84 23.53
CA HIS A 122 -49.39 12.42 23.15
C HIS A 122 -49.79 12.16 21.69
N PHE A 123 -50.74 12.89 21.13
CA PHE A 123 -51.11 12.79 19.70
C PHE A 123 -50.07 13.44 18.77
N ALA A 124 -49.44 14.54 19.18
CA ALA A 124 -48.39 15.22 18.41
C ALA A 124 -47.05 14.46 18.41
N THR A 125 -46.69 13.83 19.52
CA THR A 125 -45.41 13.08 19.65
C THR A 125 -45.39 11.79 18.82
N ASN A 126 -46.51 11.07 18.72
CA ASN A 126 -46.59 9.87 17.88
C ASN A 126 -46.46 10.16 16.37
N ASN A 127 -46.96 11.31 15.90
CA ASN A 127 -46.82 11.71 14.50
C ASN A 127 -45.40 12.21 14.15
N LEU A 128 -44.72 12.92 15.06
CA LEU A 128 -43.33 13.37 14.87
C LEU A 128 -42.34 12.20 14.78
N MET A 129 -42.58 11.10 15.51
CA MET A 129 -41.73 9.91 15.47
C MET A 129 -41.99 9.03 14.23
N SER A 130 -43.21 9.04 13.69
CA SER A 130 -43.55 8.41 12.41
C SER A 130 -43.00 9.18 11.20
N LEU A 131 -42.88 10.51 11.26
CA LEU A 131 -42.27 11.31 10.19
C LEU A 131 -40.75 11.07 10.09
N SER A 132 -40.05 10.92 11.22
CA SER A 132 -38.58 10.71 11.24
C SER A 132 -38.14 9.41 10.56
N THR A 133 -38.97 8.36 10.63
CA THR A 133 -38.66 7.05 10.05
C THR A 133 -39.09 6.90 8.59
N SER A 134 -40.06 7.71 8.11
CA SER A 134 -40.48 7.73 6.70
C SER A 134 -39.66 8.70 5.83
N LEU A 135 -39.16 9.80 6.41
CA LEU A 135 -38.26 10.76 5.75
C LEU A 135 -37.04 10.12 5.05
N PRO A 136 -36.26 9.21 5.66
CA PRO A 136 -35.13 8.59 4.99
C PRO A 136 -35.56 7.70 3.82
N ARG A 137 -36.74 7.08 3.89
CA ARG A 137 -37.28 6.25 2.80
C ARG A 137 -37.71 7.11 1.61
N GLU A 138 -38.39 8.22 1.87
CA GLU A 138 -38.82 9.17 0.84
C GLU A 138 -37.62 9.88 0.20
N VAL A 139 -36.64 10.32 1.00
CA VAL A 139 -35.39 10.93 0.51
C VAL A 139 -34.56 9.93 -0.29
N MET A 140 -34.42 8.68 0.17
CA MET A 140 -33.72 7.65 -0.58
C MET A 140 -34.43 7.31 -1.90
N LYS A 141 -35.77 7.25 -1.89
CA LYS A 141 -36.57 7.03 -3.09
C LYS A 141 -36.40 8.17 -4.10
N MET A 142 -36.48 9.43 -3.64
CA MET A 142 -36.23 10.60 -4.49
C MET A 142 -34.79 10.62 -5.05
N ALA A 143 -33.80 10.22 -4.25
CA ALA A 143 -32.40 10.11 -4.69
C ALA A 143 -32.22 9.00 -5.75
N LEU A 144 -32.84 7.83 -5.55
CA LEU A 144 -32.82 6.73 -6.52
C LEU A 144 -33.53 7.13 -7.82
N ASP A 145 -34.71 7.75 -7.74
CA ASP A 145 -35.45 8.24 -8.91
C ASP A 145 -34.61 9.25 -9.71
N SER A 146 -33.81 10.09 -9.03
CA SER A 146 -32.89 11.03 -9.66
C SER A 146 -31.68 10.34 -10.35
N ILE A 147 -31.17 9.26 -9.77
CA ILE A 147 -30.09 8.46 -10.37
C ILE A 147 -30.61 7.72 -11.61
N TYR A 148 -31.81 7.16 -11.53
CA TYR A 148 -32.46 6.40 -12.61
C TYR A 148 -33.01 7.29 -13.73
N SER A 149 -33.40 8.53 -13.45
CA SER A 149 -33.82 9.49 -14.47
C SER A 149 -32.65 9.94 -15.36
N HIS A 150 -31.45 10.06 -14.79
CA HIS A 150 -30.24 10.46 -15.51
C HIS A 150 -29.20 9.35 -15.63
N LYS A 151 -29.60 8.24 -16.27
CA LYS A 151 -28.81 7.00 -16.43
C LYS A 151 -27.37 7.24 -16.92
N PHE A 152 -27.19 8.05 -17.96
CA PHE A 152 -25.88 8.27 -18.58
C PHE A 152 -24.93 9.07 -17.67
N ARG A 153 -25.48 10.07 -16.98
CA ARG A 153 -24.73 10.95 -16.09
C ARG A 153 -24.25 10.21 -14.85
N SER A 154 -25.15 9.45 -14.22
CA SER A 154 -24.85 8.61 -13.05
C SER A 154 -23.87 7.48 -13.40
N PHE A 155 -23.99 6.90 -14.60
CA PHE A 155 -23.08 5.85 -15.04
C PHE A 155 -21.65 6.35 -15.20
N LEU A 156 -21.45 7.49 -15.87
CA LEU A 156 -20.10 8.01 -16.13
C LEU A 156 -19.37 8.45 -14.86
N THR A 157 -20.09 8.98 -13.86
CA THR A 157 -19.50 9.35 -12.56
C THR A 157 -19.12 8.13 -11.73
N ILE A 158 -19.99 7.10 -11.67
CA ILE A 158 -19.70 5.85 -10.97
C ILE A 158 -18.53 5.14 -11.64
N LEU A 159 -18.52 5.04 -12.97
CA LEU A 159 -17.43 4.42 -13.72
C LEU A 159 -16.09 5.12 -13.44
N GLY A 160 -16.07 6.46 -13.42
CA GLY A 160 -14.87 7.23 -13.10
C GLY A 160 -14.35 6.95 -11.69
N ILE A 161 -15.23 6.88 -10.70
CA ILE A 161 -14.86 6.55 -9.31
C ILE A 161 -14.34 5.11 -9.23
N VAL A 162 -15.05 4.16 -9.85
CA VAL A 162 -14.69 2.73 -9.83
C VAL A 162 -13.32 2.50 -10.48
N VAL A 163 -13.10 3.02 -11.69
CA VAL A 163 -11.81 2.90 -12.38
C VAL A 163 -10.69 3.58 -11.57
N GLY A 164 -10.94 4.76 -11.01
CA GLY A 164 -9.98 5.47 -10.17
C GLY A 164 -9.57 4.67 -8.92
N VAL A 165 -10.54 4.12 -8.20
CA VAL A 165 -10.28 3.33 -6.99
C VAL A 165 -9.60 2.00 -7.33
N ILE A 166 -10.03 1.30 -8.39
CA ILE A 166 -9.42 0.04 -8.81
C ILE A 166 -7.96 0.25 -9.19
N THR A 167 -7.66 1.26 -10.04
CA THR A 167 -6.27 1.53 -10.44
C THR A 167 -5.37 1.86 -9.25
N ALA A 168 -5.88 2.65 -8.29
CA ALA A 168 -5.13 2.99 -7.09
C ALA A 168 -4.84 1.75 -6.23
N ILE A 169 -5.83 0.87 -6.02
CA ILE A 169 -5.66 -0.37 -5.23
C ILE A 169 -4.68 -1.33 -5.91
N VAL A 170 -4.78 -1.49 -7.24
CA VAL A 170 -3.88 -2.37 -8.01
C VAL A 170 -2.44 -1.88 -7.91
N VAL A 171 -2.20 -0.59 -8.13
CA VAL A 171 -0.84 -0.01 -8.03
C VAL A 171 -0.31 -0.14 -6.60
N ALA A 172 -1.13 0.12 -5.58
CA ALA A 172 -0.71 -0.02 -4.19
C ALA A 172 -0.32 -1.47 -3.86
N SER A 173 -1.10 -2.45 -4.31
CA SER A 173 -0.86 -3.88 -4.05
C SER A 173 0.40 -4.38 -4.74
N ILE A 174 0.64 -3.96 -5.98
CA ILE A 174 1.88 -4.29 -6.70
C ILE A 174 3.08 -3.66 -6.00
N LEU A 175 2.99 -2.39 -5.62
CA LEU A 175 4.09 -1.68 -4.97
C LEU A 175 4.46 -2.30 -3.61
N THR A 176 3.47 -2.65 -2.79
CA THR A 176 3.71 -3.31 -1.50
C THR A 176 4.28 -4.71 -1.71
N GLY A 177 3.78 -5.48 -2.68
CA GLY A 177 4.30 -6.80 -3.02
C GLY A 177 5.75 -6.78 -3.51
N VAL A 178 6.09 -5.84 -4.39
CA VAL A 178 7.47 -5.64 -4.87
C VAL A 178 8.38 -5.23 -3.71
N ARG A 179 7.93 -4.31 -2.84
CA ARG A 179 8.72 -3.93 -1.66
C ARG A 179 8.99 -5.12 -0.75
N SER A 180 7.99 -5.95 -0.45
CA SER A 180 8.20 -7.16 0.35
C SER A 180 9.12 -8.16 -0.34
N SER A 181 9.03 -8.30 -1.67
CA SER A 181 9.91 -9.19 -2.44
C SER A 181 11.37 -8.71 -2.39
N ILE A 182 11.60 -7.40 -2.52
CA ILE A 182 12.96 -6.83 -2.45
C ILE A 182 13.53 -7.01 -1.04
N VAL A 183 12.73 -6.77 0.00
CA VAL A 183 13.17 -6.98 1.39
C VAL A 183 13.52 -8.45 1.63
N ALA A 184 12.70 -9.39 1.17
CA ALA A 184 12.97 -10.83 1.32
C ALA A 184 14.30 -11.24 0.65
N ILE A 185 14.57 -10.74 -0.55
CA ILE A 185 15.85 -10.99 -1.23
C ILE A 185 17.01 -10.43 -0.40
N VAL A 186 16.91 -9.19 0.10
CA VAL A 186 17.98 -8.57 0.88
C VAL A 186 18.20 -9.27 2.23
N GLU A 187 17.15 -9.75 2.87
CA GLU A 187 17.24 -10.52 4.11
C GLU A 187 17.94 -11.87 3.91
N GLU A 188 17.71 -12.55 2.78
CA GLU A 188 18.37 -13.82 2.42
C GLU A 188 19.89 -13.65 2.22
N TYR A 189 20.34 -12.56 1.61
CA TYR A 189 21.77 -12.27 1.45
C TYR A 189 22.43 -11.74 2.73
N GLY A 190 21.65 -11.31 3.72
CA GLY A 190 22.11 -10.66 4.94
C GLY A 190 22.52 -9.20 4.71
N THR A 191 22.24 -8.32 5.68
CA THR A 191 22.48 -6.87 5.53
C THR A 191 23.95 -6.45 5.60
N ASN A 192 24.82 -7.32 6.12
CA ASN A 192 26.21 -7.00 6.45
C ASN A 192 27.22 -7.91 5.71
N ASN A 193 26.79 -8.58 4.64
CA ASN A 193 27.62 -9.51 3.88
C ASN A 193 28.05 -8.89 2.54
N ILE A 194 29.30 -9.11 2.16
CA ILE A 194 29.85 -8.68 0.88
C ILE A 194 30.27 -9.93 0.10
N TYR A 195 29.70 -10.10 -1.09
CA TYR A 195 30.05 -11.19 -2.00
C TYR A 195 31.06 -10.68 -3.04
N ALA A 196 32.20 -11.37 -3.14
CA ALA A 196 33.25 -11.06 -4.10
C ALA A 196 33.40 -12.22 -5.09
N PHE A 197 33.31 -11.91 -6.38
CA PHE A 197 33.48 -12.88 -7.47
C PHE A 197 34.62 -12.42 -8.39
N HIS A 198 35.47 -13.35 -8.83
CA HIS A 198 36.52 -13.03 -9.81
C HIS A 198 35.96 -12.85 -11.23
N LEU A 199 34.82 -13.49 -11.52
CA LEU A 199 34.06 -13.38 -12.76
C LEU A 199 32.84 -12.48 -12.56
N SER A 200 32.42 -11.78 -13.61
CA SER A 200 31.15 -11.06 -13.64
C SER A 200 29.99 -12.05 -13.54
N THR A 201 29.03 -11.70 -12.68
CA THR A 201 27.79 -12.47 -12.42
C THR A 201 26.65 -12.11 -13.38
N GLY A 202 26.94 -11.37 -14.46
CA GLY A 202 25.96 -10.99 -15.49
C GLY A 202 25.87 -11.94 -16.69
N PHE A 203 24.85 -11.71 -17.53
CA PHE A 203 24.65 -12.43 -18.79
C PHE A 203 25.51 -11.89 -19.95
N ASP A 204 26.29 -10.85 -19.72
CA ASP A 204 27.14 -10.25 -20.74
C ASP A 204 28.22 -11.23 -21.21
N PRO A 205 28.54 -11.25 -22.52
CA PRO A 205 29.65 -12.04 -23.02
C PRO A 205 30.95 -11.67 -22.32
N ARG A 206 31.50 -12.61 -21.55
CA ARG A 206 32.72 -12.40 -20.76
C ARG A 206 33.89 -12.00 -21.67
N SER A 207 34.54 -10.89 -21.35
CA SER A 207 35.76 -10.45 -22.04
C SER A 207 36.86 -11.52 -21.96
N ARG A 208 37.81 -11.54 -22.90
CA ARG A 208 38.99 -12.42 -22.79
C ARG A 208 39.78 -12.12 -21.52
N ASP A 209 39.89 -10.86 -21.13
CA ASP A 209 40.61 -10.45 -19.91
C ASP A 209 39.94 -10.96 -18.65
N GLU A 210 38.61 -11.01 -18.66
CA GLU A 210 37.81 -11.50 -17.54
C GLU A 210 37.97 -13.01 -17.35
N ARG A 211 37.98 -13.78 -18.44
CA ARG A 211 38.22 -15.23 -18.41
C ARG A 211 39.61 -15.59 -17.93
N ASN A 212 40.58 -14.70 -18.09
CA ASN A 212 41.95 -14.90 -17.63
C ASN A 212 42.18 -14.42 -16.19
N ARG A 213 41.16 -13.86 -15.50
CA ARG A 213 41.27 -13.50 -14.09
C ARG A 213 41.47 -14.76 -13.25
N LYS A 214 42.50 -14.74 -12.41
CA LYS A 214 42.81 -15.84 -11.51
C LYS A 214 41.63 -16.10 -10.54
N PRO A 215 41.33 -17.36 -10.22
CA PRO A 215 40.32 -17.68 -9.23
C PRO A 215 40.76 -17.22 -7.84
N LEU A 216 39.79 -16.98 -6.96
CA LEU A 216 40.04 -16.65 -5.56
C LEU A 216 40.59 -17.88 -4.83
N THR A 217 41.59 -17.67 -3.99
CA THR A 217 42.30 -18.73 -3.28
C THR A 217 42.19 -18.56 -1.76
N ASN A 218 42.55 -19.60 -1.00
CA ASN A 218 42.62 -19.53 0.46
C ASN A 218 43.66 -18.52 0.96
N GLU A 219 44.68 -18.22 0.15
CA GLU A 219 45.68 -17.21 0.46
C GLU A 219 45.03 -15.83 0.50
N ASP A 220 44.09 -15.55 -0.41
CA ASP A 220 43.34 -14.29 -0.43
C ASP A 220 42.47 -14.14 0.83
N VAL A 221 41.81 -15.22 1.28
CA VAL A 221 41.04 -15.24 2.53
C VAL A 221 41.92 -14.84 3.72
N SER A 222 43.08 -15.49 3.84
CA SER A 222 44.03 -15.24 4.93
C SER A 222 44.59 -13.81 4.88
N ALA A 223 44.86 -13.30 3.68
CA ALA A 223 45.33 -11.93 3.47
C ALA A 223 44.27 -10.90 3.86
N ILE A 224 43.01 -11.10 3.48
CA ILE A 224 41.90 -10.21 3.83
C ILE A 224 41.70 -10.17 5.34
N GLN A 225 41.67 -11.33 5.99
CA GLN A 225 41.55 -11.43 7.45
C GLN A 225 42.69 -10.71 8.19
N THR A 226 43.92 -10.78 7.64
CA THR A 226 45.09 -10.15 8.27
C THR A 226 45.15 -8.64 8.05
N GLN A 227 44.76 -8.16 6.85
CA GLN A 227 44.92 -6.76 6.45
C GLN A 227 43.73 -5.88 6.85
N SER A 228 42.54 -6.45 7.02
CA SER A 228 41.31 -5.68 7.22
C SER A 228 40.74 -5.87 8.63
N SER A 229 40.95 -4.90 9.51
CA SER A 229 40.41 -4.92 10.88
C SER A 229 38.89 -4.74 10.96
N SER A 230 38.25 -4.27 9.88
CA SER A 230 36.80 -4.01 9.82
C SER A 230 35.97 -5.24 9.42
N ILE A 231 36.61 -6.30 8.94
CA ILE A 231 35.92 -7.52 8.48
C ILE A 231 35.86 -8.50 9.65
N ARG A 232 34.65 -8.91 10.03
CA ARG A 232 34.44 -9.84 11.15
C ARG A 232 34.91 -11.25 10.83
N ASP A 233 34.57 -11.73 9.63
CA ASP A 233 34.91 -13.07 9.16
C ASP A 233 34.90 -13.09 7.63
N VAL A 234 35.56 -14.08 7.03
CA VAL A 234 35.66 -14.31 5.59
C VAL A 234 35.47 -15.80 5.34
N SER A 235 34.60 -16.15 4.39
CA SER A 235 34.34 -17.53 4.00
C SER A 235 34.52 -17.66 2.50
N LEU A 236 35.30 -18.65 2.06
CA LEU A 236 35.46 -18.97 0.64
C LEU A 236 34.41 -19.99 0.20
N VAL A 237 33.55 -19.53 -0.70
CA VAL A 237 32.41 -20.29 -1.22
C VAL A 237 32.63 -20.63 -2.69
N ALA A 238 32.30 -21.86 -3.06
CA ALA A 238 32.17 -22.31 -4.43
C ALA A 238 30.67 -22.39 -4.76
N PRO A 239 30.06 -21.30 -5.28
CA PRO A 239 28.62 -21.25 -5.52
C PRO A 239 28.23 -22.07 -6.75
N SER A 240 27.08 -22.73 -6.67
CA SER A 240 26.43 -23.41 -7.79
C SER A 240 27.34 -24.37 -8.55
N ILE A 241 28.05 -25.23 -7.84
CA ILE A 241 29.04 -26.17 -8.41
C ILE A 241 28.43 -27.03 -9.53
N GLY A 242 27.14 -27.37 -9.40
CA GLY A 242 26.39 -28.15 -10.40
C GLY A 242 25.68 -27.33 -11.48
N SER A 243 25.53 -26.02 -11.29
CA SER A 243 24.83 -25.16 -12.25
C SER A 243 25.85 -24.47 -13.15
N PHE A 244 25.71 -24.67 -14.45
CA PHE A 244 26.52 -24.05 -15.54
C PHE A 244 27.93 -24.64 -15.75
N ASP A 245 28.06 -25.46 -16.81
CA ASP A 245 29.30 -25.82 -17.54
C ASP A 245 30.46 -26.47 -16.72
N GLY A 246 30.30 -26.63 -15.40
CA GLY A 246 31.34 -27.10 -14.47
C GLY A 246 31.55 -28.62 -14.39
N GLY A 247 30.82 -29.41 -15.17
CA GLY A 247 31.00 -30.88 -15.21
C GLY A 247 30.71 -31.61 -13.89
N PHE A 248 30.02 -30.97 -12.93
CA PHE A 248 29.57 -31.59 -11.69
C PHE A 248 28.08 -31.91 -11.79
N ASP A 249 27.73 -33.19 -11.65
CA ASP A 249 26.34 -33.62 -11.63
C ASP A 249 25.75 -33.49 -10.22
N ASP A 250 24.99 -32.41 -9.97
CA ASP A 250 24.30 -32.13 -8.71
C ASP A 250 22.94 -32.84 -8.57
N ASN A 251 22.67 -33.85 -9.38
CA ASN A 251 21.51 -34.72 -9.18
C ASN A 251 21.73 -35.60 -7.93
N LEU A 252 20.79 -35.51 -6.98
CA LEU A 252 20.77 -36.29 -5.76
C LEU A 252 19.88 -37.52 -5.93
N VAL A 253 20.42 -38.69 -5.61
CA VAL A 253 19.71 -39.98 -5.71
C VAL A 253 19.68 -40.67 -4.36
N TYR A 254 18.48 -41.02 -3.89
CA TYR A 254 18.25 -41.77 -2.65
C TYR A 254 17.13 -42.79 -2.87
N GLU A 255 17.38 -44.07 -2.59
CA GLU A 255 16.38 -45.16 -2.68
C GLU A 255 15.55 -45.16 -3.99
N GLY A 256 16.18 -44.87 -5.13
CA GLY A 256 15.51 -44.83 -6.44
C GLY A 256 14.77 -43.52 -6.76
N LYS A 257 14.64 -42.60 -5.79
CA LYS A 257 14.18 -41.23 -6.04
C LYS A 257 15.34 -40.37 -6.51
N ASN A 258 15.02 -39.43 -7.39
CA ASN A 258 15.99 -38.52 -7.99
C ASN A 258 15.48 -37.08 -7.84
N TYR A 259 16.34 -36.21 -7.29
CA TYR A 259 16.13 -34.77 -7.22
C TYR A 259 17.20 -34.09 -8.08
N ARG A 260 16.75 -33.31 -9.07
CA ARG A 260 17.63 -32.72 -10.08
C ARG A 260 17.88 -31.24 -9.80
N TRP A 261 19.06 -30.76 -10.16
CA TRP A 261 19.47 -29.35 -10.01
C TRP A 261 19.34 -28.86 -8.57
N ALA A 262 20.01 -29.56 -7.66
CA ALA A 262 19.85 -29.33 -6.24
C ALA A 262 20.44 -28.00 -5.72
N LEU A 263 21.01 -27.17 -6.59
CA LEU A 263 21.67 -25.90 -6.26
C LEU A 263 22.69 -26.12 -5.15
N THR A 264 23.78 -26.77 -5.54
CA THR A 264 24.80 -27.24 -4.61
C THR A 264 25.96 -26.26 -4.47
N ASP A 265 26.21 -25.83 -3.24
CA ASP A 265 27.23 -24.87 -2.87
C ASP A 265 28.30 -25.51 -1.97
N GLY A 266 29.57 -25.29 -2.30
CA GLY A 266 30.69 -25.71 -1.48
C GLY A 266 31.06 -24.61 -0.51
N VAL A 267 30.95 -24.88 0.79
CA VAL A 267 31.10 -23.85 1.84
C VAL A 267 32.09 -24.26 2.92
N GLU A 268 32.62 -23.26 3.61
CA GLU A 268 33.42 -23.43 4.82
C GLU A 268 32.53 -23.48 6.07
N PRO A 269 33.03 -24.02 7.21
CA PRO A 269 32.25 -24.19 8.43
C PRO A 269 31.64 -22.88 8.97
N ASN A 270 32.36 -21.76 8.86
CA ASN A 270 31.94 -20.44 9.32
C ASN A 270 30.81 -19.83 8.48
N TYR A 271 30.52 -20.38 7.30
CA TYR A 271 29.50 -19.85 6.41
C TYR A 271 28.13 -19.73 7.08
N ALA A 272 27.72 -20.74 7.87
CA ALA A 272 26.42 -20.73 8.54
C ALA A 272 26.28 -19.58 9.56
N GLU A 273 27.37 -19.16 10.21
CA GLU A 273 27.36 -18.02 11.14
C GLU A 273 27.40 -16.67 10.41
N MET A 274 27.95 -16.63 9.19
CA MET A 274 27.97 -15.43 8.36
C MET A 274 26.62 -15.17 7.69
N THR A 275 25.91 -16.22 7.27
CA THR A 275 24.60 -16.13 6.61
C THR A 275 23.41 -16.38 7.54
N ASN A 276 23.64 -16.53 8.85
CA ASN A 276 22.62 -16.80 9.87
C ASN A 276 21.74 -18.02 9.55
N ILE A 277 22.34 -19.08 9.01
CA ILE A 277 21.60 -20.30 8.64
C ILE A 277 21.07 -21.00 9.89
N ILE A 278 19.77 -21.28 9.89
CA ILE A 278 19.09 -21.99 10.98
C ILE A 278 18.98 -23.48 10.65
N VAL A 279 19.75 -24.30 11.36
CA VAL A 279 19.70 -25.77 11.29
C VAL A 279 18.50 -26.27 12.10
N LYS A 280 17.59 -27.02 11.46
CA LYS A 280 16.41 -27.61 12.13
C LYS A 280 16.75 -28.92 12.82
N HIS A 281 17.46 -29.81 12.12
CA HIS A 281 17.90 -31.10 12.64
C HIS A 281 19.35 -31.35 12.28
N GLY A 282 20.08 -31.99 13.20
CA GLY A 282 21.48 -32.36 13.01
C GLY A 282 22.44 -31.22 13.30
N ARG A 283 23.56 -31.19 12.59
CA ARG A 283 24.62 -30.17 12.74
C ARG A 283 25.13 -29.70 11.38
N PHE A 284 25.50 -28.42 11.32
CA PHE A 284 26.19 -27.89 10.15
C PHE A 284 27.59 -28.53 10.00
N ILE A 285 28.25 -28.19 8.89
CA ILE A 285 29.61 -28.62 8.58
C ILE A 285 30.55 -28.10 9.67
N THR A 286 31.42 -28.98 10.18
CA THR A 286 32.41 -28.62 11.21
C THR A 286 33.81 -28.47 10.60
N GLU A 287 34.72 -27.80 11.31
CA GLU A 287 36.12 -27.70 10.92
C GLU A 287 36.79 -29.07 10.75
N SER A 288 36.42 -30.05 11.60
CA SER A 288 36.95 -31.41 11.50
C SER A 288 36.51 -32.09 10.19
N ASP A 289 35.26 -31.87 9.76
CA ASP A 289 34.77 -32.40 8.48
C ASP A 289 35.50 -31.73 7.30
N ASN A 290 35.78 -30.43 7.40
CA ASN A 290 36.51 -29.66 6.39
C ASN A 290 37.97 -30.10 6.28
N TYR A 291 38.69 -30.21 7.40
CA TYR A 291 40.09 -30.63 7.44
C TYR A 291 40.27 -32.07 6.94
N GLN A 292 39.37 -32.98 7.34
CA GLN A 292 39.40 -34.38 6.89
C GLN A 292 38.78 -34.58 5.51
N ARG A 293 38.23 -33.53 4.89
CA ARG A 293 37.54 -33.56 3.58
C ARG A 293 36.51 -34.68 3.52
N ARG A 294 35.71 -34.81 4.58
CA ARG A 294 34.65 -35.83 4.66
C ARG A 294 33.54 -35.48 3.67
N ASN A 295 32.96 -36.51 3.04
CA ASN A 295 31.80 -36.35 2.16
C ASN A 295 30.53 -36.15 2.99
N VAL A 296 30.40 -34.95 3.54
CA VAL A 296 29.26 -34.53 4.36
C VAL A 296 28.45 -33.50 3.59
N LEU A 297 27.14 -33.62 3.71
CA LEU A 297 26.11 -32.91 2.98
C LEU A 297 25.11 -32.31 3.97
N VAL A 298 24.73 -31.06 3.79
CA VAL A 298 23.63 -30.42 4.50
C VAL A 298 22.52 -30.16 3.49
N VAL A 299 21.31 -30.64 3.79
CA VAL A 299 20.19 -30.59 2.83
C VAL A 299 19.23 -29.45 3.14
N GLY A 300 18.78 -28.77 2.09
CA GLY A 300 17.70 -27.79 2.13
C GLY A 300 16.30 -28.42 2.04
N ILE A 301 15.28 -27.57 2.12
CA ILE A 301 13.87 -27.96 2.13
C ILE A 301 13.44 -28.73 0.89
N ASP A 302 13.79 -28.26 -0.30
CA ASP A 302 13.39 -28.87 -1.57
C ASP A 302 13.95 -30.29 -1.73
N THR A 303 15.17 -30.52 -1.26
CA THR A 303 15.81 -31.84 -1.27
C THR A 303 15.08 -32.82 -0.34
N VAL A 304 14.69 -32.35 0.84
CA VAL A 304 13.96 -33.18 1.82
C VAL A 304 12.55 -33.50 1.34
N GLU A 305 11.84 -32.55 0.76
CA GLU A 305 10.51 -32.78 0.18
C GLU A 305 10.58 -33.79 -0.98
N ALA A 306 11.59 -33.70 -1.85
CA ALA A 306 11.74 -34.59 -2.99
C ALA A 306 12.19 -36.02 -2.59
N LEU A 307 13.20 -36.15 -1.72
CA LEU A 307 13.82 -37.43 -1.39
C LEU A 307 13.21 -38.10 -0.15
N PHE A 308 12.78 -37.31 0.84
CA PHE A 308 12.32 -37.76 2.16
C PHE A 308 10.92 -37.23 2.53
N PRO A 309 9.89 -37.37 1.67
CA PRO A 309 8.55 -36.85 1.96
C PRO A 309 7.99 -37.44 3.26
N GLY A 310 7.64 -36.56 4.21
CA GLY A 310 7.09 -36.94 5.52
C GLY A 310 8.10 -37.54 6.51
N LYS A 311 9.40 -37.57 6.20
CA LYS A 311 10.45 -38.18 7.04
C LYS A 311 11.58 -37.21 7.40
N GLU A 312 11.25 -35.95 7.69
CA GLU A 312 12.22 -34.89 7.99
C GLU A 312 13.15 -35.22 9.17
N ASN A 313 12.64 -35.93 10.19
CA ASN A 313 13.41 -36.30 11.38
C ASN A 313 14.47 -37.38 11.10
N GLU A 314 14.30 -38.17 10.04
CA GLU A 314 15.21 -39.26 9.68
C GLU A 314 16.27 -38.84 8.66
N VAL A 315 16.25 -37.58 8.23
CA VAL A 315 17.15 -37.07 7.18
C VAL A 315 18.61 -37.18 7.62
N VAL A 316 18.92 -36.96 8.90
CA VAL A 316 20.29 -36.94 9.42
C VAL A 316 20.90 -38.35 9.43
N GLY A 317 22.11 -38.48 8.87
CA GLY A 317 22.90 -39.72 8.84
C GLY A 317 22.61 -40.62 7.64
N LYS A 318 21.63 -40.29 6.81
CA LYS A 318 21.33 -41.00 5.56
C LYS A 318 22.44 -40.76 4.54
N VAL A 319 22.61 -41.73 3.64
CA VAL A 319 23.62 -41.65 2.58
C VAL A 319 22.92 -41.40 1.26
N VAL A 320 23.19 -40.26 0.66
CA VAL A 320 22.66 -39.85 -0.65
C VAL A 320 23.77 -39.91 -1.68
N ARG A 321 23.47 -40.28 -2.92
CA ARG A 321 24.44 -40.30 -4.00
C ARG A 321 24.32 -39.05 -4.85
N MET A 322 25.45 -38.39 -5.12
CA MET A 322 25.55 -37.20 -5.96
C MET A 322 26.87 -37.22 -6.71
N ASN A 323 26.85 -36.90 -8.01
CA ASN A 323 28.02 -36.97 -8.89
C ASN A 323 28.82 -38.28 -8.78
N GLY A 324 28.13 -39.42 -8.75
CA GLY A 324 28.72 -40.75 -8.59
C GLY A 324 29.40 -41.02 -7.23
N THR A 325 29.34 -40.09 -6.28
CA THR A 325 29.96 -40.18 -4.95
C THR A 325 28.88 -40.26 -3.87
N THR A 326 29.15 -40.99 -2.79
CA THR A 326 28.24 -41.08 -1.64
C THR A 326 28.52 -39.99 -0.63
N TRP A 327 27.49 -39.26 -0.25
CA TRP A 327 27.51 -38.18 0.73
C TRP A 327 26.63 -38.54 1.91
N ARG A 328 27.10 -38.25 3.12
CA ARG A 328 26.31 -38.45 4.33
C ARG A 328 25.65 -37.14 4.72
N SER A 329 24.33 -37.15 4.88
CA SER A 329 23.60 -36.00 5.39
C SER A 329 23.95 -35.75 6.87
N SER A 330 24.36 -34.53 7.23
CA SER A 330 24.61 -34.14 8.63
C SER A 330 23.51 -33.26 9.21
N ALA A 331 22.81 -32.50 8.37
CA ALA A 331 21.78 -31.57 8.81
C ALA A 331 20.68 -31.34 7.77
N PHE A 332 19.55 -30.86 8.29
CA PHE A 332 18.41 -30.34 7.54
C PHE A 332 18.19 -28.86 7.89
N LEU A 333 18.06 -28.02 6.86
CA LEU A 333 17.81 -26.57 6.98
C LEU A 333 16.35 -26.24 6.75
N LYS A 334 15.78 -25.35 7.59
CA LYS A 334 14.35 -25.03 7.52
C LYS A 334 14.01 -24.01 6.42
N ASN A 335 14.87 -23.01 6.24
CA ASN A 335 14.57 -21.85 5.41
C ASN A 335 15.36 -21.83 4.11
N GLU A 336 16.36 -22.71 3.96
CA GLU A 336 17.25 -22.75 2.81
C GLU A 336 16.80 -23.81 1.81
N ARG A 337 16.81 -23.45 0.52
CA ARG A 337 16.56 -24.38 -0.59
C ARG A 337 17.82 -25.10 -1.06
N GLN A 338 18.96 -24.42 -0.91
CA GLN A 338 20.25 -24.88 -1.39
C GLN A 338 20.77 -26.09 -0.62
N VAL A 339 21.69 -26.79 -1.27
CA VAL A 339 22.41 -27.91 -0.69
C VAL A 339 23.84 -27.49 -0.41
N PHE A 340 24.31 -27.63 0.83
CA PHE A 340 25.66 -27.26 1.20
C PHE A 340 26.55 -28.47 1.38
N LEU A 341 27.77 -28.42 0.87
CA LEU A 341 28.76 -29.47 1.01
C LEU A 341 30.11 -28.94 1.48
N VAL A 342 30.89 -29.84 2.07
CA VAL A 342 32.28 -29.57 2.42
C VAL A 342 33.09 -29.30 1.16
N ARG A 343 33.90 -28.24 1.15
CA ARG A 343 34.81 -27.97 0.03
C ARG A 343 35.87 -29.08 -0.06
N THR A 344 35.83 -29.88 -1.13
CA THR A 344 36.77 -30.96 -1.40
C THR A 344 37.68 -30.61 -2.59
N LYS A 345 38.75 -31.37 -2.83
CA LYS A 345 39.66 -31.20 -3.99
C LYS A 345 38.93 -31.19 -5.34
N ARG A 346 37.76 -31.82 -5.44
CA ARG A 346 36.90 -31.82 -6.63
C ARG A 346 36.10 -30.53 -6.81
N THR A 347 35.74 -29.88 -5.71
CA THR A 347 34.99 -28.63 -5.69
C THR A 347 35.91 -27.41 -5.54
N GLU A 348 37.22 -27.60 -5.37
CA GLU A 348 38.24 -26.53 -5.38
C GLU A 348 38.68 -26.16 -6.80
N ARG A 349 38.41 -27.00 -7.80
CA ARG A 349 38.73 -26.72 -9.22
C ARG A 349 37.59 -26.02 -9.98
N LEU A 350 36.43 -25.92 -9.34
CA LEU A 350 35.19 -25.35 -9.84
C LEU A 350 34.90 -24.10 -9.02
#